data_AF-A0A962XZ47-F1
#
_entry.id   AF-A0A962XZ47-F1
#
_cell.length_a   1.000
_cell.length_b   1.000
_cell.length_c   1.000
_cell.angle_alpha   90.00
_cell.angle_beta   90.00
_cell.angle_gamma   90.00
#
_symmetry.space_group_name_H-M   'P 1'
#
loop_
_entity.id
_entity.type
_entity.pdbx_description
1 polymer ?
#
loop_
_entity_poly.entity_id
_entity_poly.type
_entity_poly.pdbx_seq_one_letter_code
_entity_poly.pdbx_strand_id
1 'polypeptide(L)' 'MNFQQLRIVQEAVRCQFNLTEVASALFTSQSGVSKH' A
#
# COMPACT_ATOMS: atom_id res chain seq x y z
N MET A 1 1.98 -14.10 -5.10
CA MET A 1 1.83 -12.63 -4.99
C MET A 1 0.85 -12.18 -6.08
N ASN A 2 -0.23 -11.46 -5.74
CA ASN A 2 -1.18 -10.93 -6.73
C ASN A 2 -0.79 -9.49 -7.15
N PHE A 3 -1.44 -8.96 -8.19
CA PHE A 3 -1.15 -7.60 -8.69
C PHE A 3 -1.43 -6.50 -7.66
N GLN A 4 -2.37 -6.70 -6.73
CA GLN A 4 -2.64 -5.74 -5.66
C GLN A 4 -1.51 -5.70 -4.63
N GLN A 5 -0.98 -6.85 -4.23
CA GLN A 5 0.21 -6.93 -3.35
C GLN A 5 1.42 -6.28 -4.00
N LEU A 6 1.64 -6.49 -5.31
CA LEU A 6 2.74 -5.85 -6.02
C LEU A 6 2.60 -4.31 -6.04
N ARG A 7 1.39 -3.79 -6.26
CA ARG A 7 1.10 -2.34 -6.16
C ARG A 7 1.35 -1.80 -4.75
N ILE A 8 0.93 -2.55 -3.72
CA ILE A 8 1.18 -2.18 -2.32
C ILE A 8 2.68 -2.08 -2.05
N VAL A 9 3.48 -3.05 -2.50
CA VAL A 9 4.94 -3.03 -2.31
C VAL A 9 5.58 -1.86 -3.06
N GLN A 10 5.16 -1.59 -4.30
CA GLN A 10 5.67 -0.47 -5.08
C GLN A 10 5.40 0.88 -4.41
N GLU A 11 4.17 1.11 -3.96
CA GLU A 11 3.81 2.35 -3.26
C GLU A 11 4.46 2.43 -1.88
N ALA A 12 4.61 1.32 -1.16
CA ALA A 12 5.32 1.31 0.12
C ALA A 12 6.76 1.80 -0.04
N VAL A 13 7.47 1.39 -1.09
CA VAL A 13 8.81 1.91 -1.38
C VAL A 13 8.77 3.42 -1.73
N ARG A 14 7.79 3.86 -2.53
CA ARG A 14 7.63 5.27 -2.93
C ARG A 14 7.28 6.21 -1.78
N CYS A 15 6.54 5.73 -0.77
CA CYS A 15 6.12 6.48 0.42
C CYS A 15 7.03 6.22 1.64
N GLN A 16 8.26 5.73 1.45
CA GLN A 16 9.20 5.42 2.55
C GLN A 16 8.58 4.56 3.66
N PHE A 17 7.73 3.61 3.26
CA PHE A 17 6.98 2.70 4.12
C PHE A 17 5.93 3.37 5.04
N ASN A 18 5.55 4.61 4.79
CA ASN A 18 4.41 5.26 5.46
C ASN A 18 3.08 4.68 4.94
N LEU A 19 2.53 3.70 5.67
CA LEU A 19 1.31 3.00 5.26
C LEU A 19 0.07 3.89 5.20
N THR A 20 0.06 5.04 5.86
CA THR A 20 -1.03 6.03 5.76
C THR A 20 -1.02 6.71 4.39
N GLU A 21 0.16 7.08 3.89
CA GLU A 21 0.32 7.65 2.56
C GLU A 21 0.06 6.61 1.47
N VAL A 22 0.53 5.37 1.66
CA VAL A 22 0.23 4.25 0.74
C VAL A 22 -1.27 4.01 0.64
N ALA A 23 -1.98 4.01 1.77
CA ALA A 23 -3.43 3.85 1.80
C ALA A 23 -4.14 4.98 1.05
N SER A 24 -3.71 6.22 1.28
CA SER A 24 -4.24 7.39 0.57
C SER A 24 -3.97 7.33 -0.93
N ALA A 25 -2.77 6.90 -1.35
CA ALA A 25 -2.38 6.80 -2.76
C ALA A 25 -3.13 5.67 -3.49
N LEU A 26 -3.45 4.59 -2.80
CA LEU A 26 -4.16 3.43 -3.34
C LEU A 26 -5.68 3.50 -3.15
N PHE A 27 -6.22 4.62 -2.67
CA PHE A 27 -7.65 4.81 -2.38
C PHE A 27 -8.25 3.66 -1.55
N THR A 28 -7.52 3.23 -0.51
CA THR A 28 -7.90 2.14 0.39
C THR A 28 -7.66 2.54 1.84
N SER A 29 -8.11 1.74 2.80
CA SER A 29 -7.77 1.96 4.21
C SER A 29 -6.36 1.46 4.50
N GLN A 30 -5.70 2.04 5.51
CA GLN A 30 -4.41 1.54 5.99
C GLN A 30 -4.52 0.07 6.45
N SER A 31 -5.65 -0.29 7.06
CA SER A 31 -5.95 -1.69 7.41
C SER A 31 -6.11 -2.59 6.18
N GLY A 32 -6.56 -2.04 5.04
CA GLY A 32 -6.57 -2.70 3.75
C GLY A 32 -5.15 -2.97 3.26
N VAL A 33 -4.26 -1.97 3.33
CA VAL A 33 -2.84 -2.14 2.95
C VAL A 33 -2.15 -3.20 3.82
N SER A 34 -2.39 -3.20 5.14
CA SER A 34 -1.70 -4.11 6.07
C SER A 34 -2.19 -5.57 6.04
N LYS A 35 -3.35 -5.85 5.46
CA LYS A 35 -3.94 -7.21 5.43
C LYS A 35 -3.58 -8.02 4.19
N HIS A 36 -3.22 -7.34 3.09
CA HIS A 36 -2.89 -7.98 1.82
C HIS A 36 -1.40 -8.26 1.76
#